data_AF-A0A937BTN9-F1
#
_entry.id   AF-A0A937BTN9-F1
#
_cell.length_a   1.000
_cell.length_b   1.000
_cell.length_c   1.000
_cell.angle_alpha   90.00
_cell.angle_beta   90.00
_cell.angle_gamma   90.00
#
_symmetry.space_group_name_H-M   'P 1'
#
loop_
_entity.id
_entity.type
_entity.pdbx_description
1 polymer ?
#
loop_
_entity_poly.entity_id
_entity_poly.type
_entity_poly.pdbx_seq_one_letter_code
_entity_poly.pdbx_strand_id
1 'polypeptide(L)'
;MGNKIEPNIDPNRDRAVVKVKVTVTDNNGVIQETHSKGVCLLGPGDVAGFNPNLVIKVTPQNGSSDFEPNYLPCIEFYDEELPWRFSPALPSNDRLCPWMFLLVLKEDEFTLNTPVVGALPSITLHQVINIPLEQAWAWAHVHINSTLNAMNTDNADIISKEVDDLLNINPDLAYSRIWSPRHLESNTKYFAFLVPYYKSGQNAGLGVVDPYDGILSMLEPITLINDTIHPFYYSWSFATSEGDFEKLARRLQVLPGENLKLPSLDISDLTVGLNENGSLAGDR
;
A
#
# COMPACT_ATOMS: atom_id res chain seq x y z
N MET A 1 -29.27 15.92 -18.95
CA MET A 1 -28.92 16.63 -17.71
C MET A 1 -27.86 15.81 -17.01
N GLY A 2 -26.59 16.22 -17.10
CA GLY A 2 -25.52 15.57 -16.36
C GLY A 2 -25.58 16.04 -14.92
N ASN A 3 -25.94 15.16 -13.99
CA ASN A 3 -25.83 15.44 -12.57
C ASN A 3 -24.34 15.46 -12.23
N LYS A 4 -23.74 16.66 -12.29
CA LYS A 4 -22.36 16.86 -11.86
C LYS A 4 -22.35 16.78 -10.34
N ILE A 5 -21.80 15.68 -9.82
CA ILE A 5 -21.56 15.52 -8.40
C ILE A 5 -20.33 16.36 -8.09
N GLU A 6 -20.50 17.48 -7.40
CA GLU A 6 -19.38 18.26 -6.88
C GLU A 6 -19.18 17.87 -5.41
N PRO A 7 -18.15 17.05 -5.10
CA PRO A 7 -17.92 16.62 -3.73
C PRO A 7 -17.43 17.83 -2.92
N ASN A 8 -18.06 18.08 -1.77
CA ASN A 8 -17.60 19.10 -0.84
C ASN A 8 -16.63 18.43 0.13
N ILE A 9 -15.36 18.31 -0.30
CA ILE A 9 -14.35 17.56 0.44
C ILE A 9 -13.61 18.54 1.35
N ASP A 10 -13.93 18.48 2.63
CA ASP A 10 -13.11 19.09 3.68
C ASP A 10 -11.90 18.16 3.90
N PRO A 11 -10.66 18.62 3.63
CA PRO A 11 -9.48 17.76 3.63
C PRO A 11 -9.12 17.20 5.01
N ASN A 12 -9.76 17.70 6.07
CA ASN A 12 -9.51 17.29 7.45
C ASN A 12 -10.54 16.27 7.99
N ARG A 13 -11.43 15.75 7.14
CA ARG A 13 -12.48 14.81 7.59
C ARG A 13 -12.11 13.37 7.32
N ASP A 14 -12.48 12.51 8.26
CA ASP A 14 -12.38 11.05 8.14
C ASP A 14 -13.33 10.41 7.11
N ARG A 15 -14.26 11.20 6.56
CA ARG A 15 -15.20 10.76 5.52
C ARG A 15 -15.38 11.85 4.47
N ALA A 16 -15.32 11.46 3.21
CA ALA A 16 -15.71 12.33 2.11
C ALA A 16 -17.23 12.57 2.13
N VAL A 17 -17.65 13.83 1.94
CA VAL A 17 -19.07 14.21 1.92
C VAL A 17 -19.47 14.68 0.53
N VAL A 18 -20.47 14.01 -0.03
CA VAL A 18 -21.06 14.34 -1.32
C VAL A 18 -22.38 15.06 -1.10
N LYS A 19 -22.54 16.27 -1.66
CA LYS A 19 -23.82 16.97 -1.63
C LYS A 19 -24.71 16.42 -2.76
N VAL A 20 -25.75 15.70 -2.38
CA VAL A 20 -26.76 15.21 -3.31
C VAL A 20 -27.89 16.23 -3.37
N LYS A 21 -28.15 16.75 -4.58
CA LYS A 21 -29.25 17.67 -4.85
C LYS A 21 -30.34 16.92 -5.62
N VAL A 22 -31.54 16.87 -5.04
CA VAL A 22 -32.74 16.28 -5.64
C VAL A 22 -33.70 17.39 -6.00
N THR A 23 -34.04 17.48 -7.28
CA THR A 23 -35.01 18.43 -7.81
C THR A 23 -36.28 17.68 -8.17
N VAL A 24 -37.42 18.08 -7.60
CA VAL A 24 -38.73 17.53 -7.93
C VAL A 24 -39.39 18.43 -8.96
N THR A 25 -39.77 17.87 -10.10
CA THR A 25 -40.51 18.57 -11.17
C THR A 25 -41.90 17.96 -11.32
N ASP A 26 -42.88 18.78 -11.70
CA ASP A 26 -44.19 18.28 -12.11
C ASP A 26 -44.17 17.68 -13.53
N ASN A 27 -45.31 17.17 -14.00
CA ASN A 27 -45.47 16.56 -15.33
C ASN A 27 -45.21 17.53 -16.49
N ASN A 28 -45.17 18.84 -16.23
CA ASN A 28 -44.88 19.87 -17.22
C ASN A 28 -43.40 20.32 -17.17
N GLY A 29 -42.58 19.67 -16.35
CA GLY A 29 -41.17 19.99 -16.19
C GLY A 29 -40.90 21.24 -15.34
N VAL A 30 -41.90 21.76 -14.62
CA VAL A 30 -41.73 22.91 -13.73
C VAL A 30 -41.14 22.43 -12.41
N ILE A 31 -40.04 23.04 -11.99
CA ILE A 31 -39.38 22.75 -10.71
C ILE A 31 -40.29 23.20 -9.56
N GLN A 32 -40.68 22.26 -8.72
CA GLN A 32 -41.54 22.49 -7.56
C GLN A 32 -40.68 22.71 -6.31
N GLU A 33 -39.68 21.85 -6.08
CA GLU A 33 -38.79 21.94 -4.91
C GLU A 33 -37.38 21.43 -5.24
N THR A 34 -36.40 21.96 -4.52
CA THR A 34 -35.01 21.49 -4.56
C THR A 34 -34.57 21.18 -3.14
N HIS A 35 -34.22 19.93 -2.88
CA HIS A 35 -33.66 19.46 -1.61
C HIS A 35 -32.17 19.15 -1.79
N SER A 36 -31.34 19.53 -0.81
CA SER A 36 -29.92 19.21 -0.81
C SER A 36 -29.56 18.54 0.50
N LYS A 37 -28.89 17.38 0.42
CA LYS A 37 -28.42 16.63 1.60
C LYS A 37 -27.00 16.15 1.39
N GLY A 38 -26.16 16.33 2.41
CA GLY A 38 -24.83 15.73 2.46
C GLY A 38 -24.94 14.24 2.75
N VAL A 39 -24.34 13.41 1.90
CA VAL A 39 -24.19 11.97 2.08
C VAL A 39 -22.71 11.69 2.32
N CYS A 40 -22.38 10.96 3.38
CA CYS A 40 -21.02 10.52 3.64
C CYS A 40 -20.70 9.27 2.84
N LEU A 41 -19.55 9.25 2.19
CA LEU A 41 -18.97 8.03 1.62
C LEU A 41 -18.38 7.16 2.73
N LEU A 42 -18.21 5.88 2.43
CA LEU A 42 -17.52 4.94 3.33
C LEU A 42 -16.06 5.36 3.48
N GLY A 43 -15.58 5.42 4.72
CA GLY A 43 -14.19 5.76 5.05
C GLY A 43 -13.49 4.64 5.84
N PRO A 44 -12.27 4.89 6.34
CA PRO A 44 -11.49 3.89 7.06
C PRO A 44 -12.20 3.35 8.31
N GLY A 45 -12.96 4.22 8.98
CA GLY A 45 -13.77 3.85 10.16
C GLY A 45 -15.02 3.02 9.87
N ASP A 46 -15.34 2.77 8.60
CA ASP A 46 -16.45 1.88 8.22
C ASP A 46 -15.96 0.46 7.85
N VAL A 47 -14.65 0.22 7.88
CA VAL A 47 -14.05 -1.07 7.50
C VAL A 47 -13.83 -1.94 8.74
N ALA A 48 -14.75 -2.88 8.98
CA ALA A 48 -14.67 -3.82 10.09
C ALA A 48 -13.87 -5.10 9.78
N GLY A 49 -13.35 -5.23 8.56
CA GLY A 49 -12.65 -6.42 8.10
C GLY A 49 -12.46 -6.42 6.59
N PHE A 50 -11.71 -7.41 6.12
CA PHE A 50 -11.32 -7.52 4.72
C PHE A 50 -11.35 -8.99 4.29
N ASN A 51 -11.75 -9.25 3.06
CA ASN A 51 -11.77 -10.61 2.51
C ASN A 51 -10.35 -11.06 2.19
N PRO A 52 -9.79 -12.06 2.89
CA PRO A 52 -8.39 -12.47 2.71
C PRO A 52 -8.07 -12.96 1.29
N ASN A 53 -9.08 -13.37 0.51
CA ASN A 53 -8.88 -13.82 -0.88
C ASN A 53 -8.48 -12.69 -1.83
N LEU A 54 -8.62 -11.42 -1.42
CA LEU A 54 -8.12 -10.28 -2.18
C LEU A 54 -6.58 -10.19 -2.09
N VAL A 55 -5.93 -10.84 -1.12
CA VAL A 55 -4.47 -10.97 -1.07
C VAL A 55 -4.05 -12.04 -2.05
N ILE A 56 -3.32 -11.65 -3.09
CA ILE A 56 -2.82 -12.57 -4.11
C ILE A 56 -1.43 -13.11 -3.76
N LYS A 57 -0.63 -12.34 -3.02
CA LYS A 57 0.71 -12.73 -2.61
C LYS A 57 1.22 -11.94 -1.42
N VAL A 58 2.04 -12.61 -0.62
CA VAL A 58 2.89 -11.98 0.40
C VAL A 58 4.34 -12.33 0.10
N THR A 59 5.21 -11.34 0.28
CA THR A 59 6.67 -11.51 0.24
C THR A 59 7.23 -10.94 1.53
N PRO A 60 7.93 -11.71 2.37
CA PRO A 60 8.31 -13.10 2.16
C PRO A 60 7.11 -14.05 2.26
N GLN A 61 7.27 -15.26 1.71
CA GLN A 61 6.22 -16.29 1.85
C GLN A 61 5.99 -16.58 3.32
N ASN A 62 4.73 -16.79 3.72
CA ASN A 62 4.39 -17.13 5.10
C ASN A 62 5.16 -18.38 5.56
N GLY A 63 5.92 -18.25 6.64
CA GLY A 63 6.74 -19.30 7.23
C GLY A 63 8.13 -19.46 6.61
N SER A 64 8.52 -18.65 5.62
CA SER A 64 9.88 -18.69 5.06
C SER A 64 10.92 -18.36 6.13
N SER A 65 12.11 -18.95 6.05
CA SER A 65 13.18 -18.75 7.04
C SER A 65 14.46 -18.13 6.49
N ASP A 66 14.51 -17.89 5.19
CA ASP A 66 15.71 -17.56 4.43
C ASP A 66 15.64 -16.22 3.71
N PHE A 67 14.69 -15.35 4.06
CA PHE A 67 14.53 -14.07 3.39
C PHE A 67 15.78 -13.18 3.53
N GLU A 68 16.18 -12.53 2.44
CA GLU A 68 17.35 -11.65 2.45
C GLU A 68 16.99 -10.33 3.19
N PRO A 69 17.78 -9.91 4.20
CA PRO A 69 17.42 -8.76 5.04
C PRO A 69 17.43 -7.39 4.33
N ASN A 70 18.07 -7.30 3.16
CA ASN A 70 18.18 -6.10 2.33
C ASN A 70 16.95 -5.87 1.44
N TYR A 71 16.07 -6.86 1.29
CA TYR A 71 14.80 -6.69 0.60
C TYR A 71 13.69 -6.18 1.55
N LEU A 72 12.69 -5.55 0.95
CA LEU A 72 11.53 -5.04 1.67
C LEU A 72 10.39 -6.06 1.66
N PRO A 73 9.77 -6.36 2.82
CA PRO A 73 8.52 -7.11 2.84
C PRO A 73 7.40 -6.36 2.12
N CYS A 74 6.49 -7.08 1.46
CA CYS A 74 5.29 -6.52 0.87
C CYS A 74 4.12 -7.50 0.85
N ILE A 75 2.92 -6.93 0.70
CA ILE A 75 1.67 -7.61 0.45
C ILE A 75 1.07 -7.09 -0.86
N GLU A 76 0.52 -8.00 -1.66
CA GLU A 76 -0.07 -7.72 -2.97
C GLU A 76 -1.55 -8.06 -2.97
N PHE A 77 -2.36 -7.19 -3.59
CA PHE A 77 -3.81 -7.34 -3.67
C PHE A 77 -4.26 -7.37 -5.12
N TYR A 78 -5.29 -8.16 -5.40
CA TYR A 78 -5.88 -8.24 -6.74
C TYR A 78 -6.38 -6.87 -7.22
N ASP A 79 -7.14 -6.17 -6.37
CA ASP A 79 -7.67 -4.85 -6.68
C ASP A 79 -6.57 -3.78 -6.64
N GLU A 80 -6.38 -3.05 -7.73
CA GLU A 80 -5.40 -1.98 -7.92
C GLU A 80 -5.66 -0.74 -7.05
N GLU A 81 -6.92 -0.43 -6.79
CA GLU A 81 -7.29 0.76 -6.00
C GLU A 81 -7.40 0.49 -4.50
N LEU A 82 -7.33 -0.77 -4.06
CA LEU A 82 -7.67 -1.16 -2.68
C LEU A 82 -6.94 -0.36 -1.60
N PRO A 83 -5.62 -0.07 -1.69
CA PRO A 83 -4.92 0.70 -0.66
C PRO A 83 -5.48 2.12 -0.48
N TRP A 84 -6.19 2.67 -1.46
CA TRP A 84 -6.75 4.02 -1.46
C TRP A 84 -8.28 4.08 -1.50
N ARG A 85 -8.96 2.96 -1.74
CA ARG A 85 -10.44 2.89 -1.88
C ARG A 85 -11.21 3.56 -0.74
N PHE A 86 -10.69 3.51 0.48
CA PHE A 86 -11.29 4.15 1.65
C PHE A 86 -10.47 5.32 2.19
N SER A 87 -9.48 5.83 1.44
CA SER A 87 -8.73 7.02 1.84
C SER A 87 -9.65 8.25 1.76
N PRO A 88 -9.87 8.98 2.87
CA PRO A 88 -10.81 10.09 2.89
C PRO A 88 -10.19 11.43 2.43
N ALA A 89 -8.85 11.48 2.30
CA ALA A 89 -8.11 12.65 1.84
C ALA A 89 -8.12 12.80 0.31
N LEU A 90 -7.97 14.04 -0.15
CA LEU A 90 -7.56 14.34 -1.51
C LEU A 90 -6.05 14.21 -1.67
N PRO A 91 -5.55 13.90 -2.88
CA PRO A 91 -4.13 13.97 -3.16
C PRO A 91 -3.61 15.39 -2.93
N SER A 92 -2.39 15.50 -2.39
CA SER A 92 -1.67 16.76 -2.20
C SER A 92 -0.28 16.65 -2.82
N ASN A 93 0.04 17.50 -3.80
CA ASN A 93 1.28 17.42 -4.58
C ASN A 93 1.51 16.02 -5.17
N ASP A 94 0.47 15.47 -5.82
CA ASP A 94 0.46 14.12 -6.43
C ASP A 94 0.70 12.96 -5.45
N ARG A 95 0.48 13.20 -4.15
CA ARG A 95 0.64 12.19 -3.09
C ARG A 95 -0.67 11.95 -2.40
N LEU A 96 -1.03 10.68 -2.27
CA LEU A 96 -2.20 10.24 -1.51
C LEU A 96 -1.80 9.11 -0.56
N CYS A 97 -2.03 9.31 0.74
CA CYS A 97 -1.77 8.26 1.73
C CYS A 97 -2.83 7.15 1.61
N PRO A 98 -2.41 5.87 1.66
CA PRO A 98 -3.35 4.76 1.74
C PRO A 98 -4.08 4.78 3.09
N TRP A 99 -5.21 4.07 3.18
CA TRP A 99 -5.97 3.93 4.43
C TRP A 99 -5.47 2.80 5.33
N MET A 100 -4.52 2.01 4.83
CA MET A 100 -3.84 0.91 5.51
C MET A 100 -2.34 0.95 5.21
N PHE A 101 -1.51 0.32 6.04
CA PHE A 101 -0.08 0.17 5.78
C PHE A 101 0.45 -1.16 6.32
N LEU A 102 1.67 -1.52 5.92
CA LEU A 102 2.31 -2.77 6.31
C LEU A 102 3.30 -2.56 7.48
N LEU A 103 2.90 -2.99 8.67
CA LEU A 103 3.73 -2.95 9.87
C LEU A 103 4.48 -4.28 10.02
N VAL A 104 5.81 -4.23 10.09
CA VAL A 104 6.65 -5.42 10.29
C VAL A 104 7.40 -5.30 11.61
N LEU A 105 7.24 -6.29 12.47
CA LEU A 105 7.72 -6.31 13.85
C LEU A 105 8.52 -7.59 14.13
N LYS A 106 9.53 -7.50 14.99
CA LYS A 106 10.18 -8.66 15.60
C LYS A 106 9.27 -9.30 16.64
N GLU A 107 9.55 -10.55 16.98
CA GLU A 107 8.77 -11.33 17.96
C GLU A 107 8.70 -10.69 19.36
N ASP A 108 9.72 -9.94 19.77
CA ASP A 108 9.80 -9.28 21.08
C ASP A 108 9.17 -7.86 21.10
N GLU A 109 8.80 -7.31 19.95
CA GLU A 109 8.26 -5.94 19.83
C GLU A 109 6.76 -5.84 20.12
N PHE A 110 6.04 -6.97 20.23
CA PHE A 110 4.60 -6.97 20.44
C PHE A 110 4.08 -8.18 21.21
N THR A 111 2.85 -8.07 21.72
CA THR A 111 2.04 -9.19 22.21
C THR A 111 0.76 -9.30 21.38
N LEU A 112 0.39 -10.52 20.97
CA LEU A 112 -0.91 -10.77 20.36
C LEU A 112 -2.00 -10.78 21.43
N ASN A 113 -3.02 -9.94 21.27
CA ASN A 113 -4.09 -9.81 22.25
C ASN A 113 -5.11 -10.96 22.12
N THR A 114 -5.83 -11.22 23.21
CA THR A 114 -6.92 -12.21 23.20
C THR A 114 -8.06 -11.71 22.29
N PRO A 115 -8.60 -12.53 21.38
CA PRO A 115 -9.70 -12.13 20.51
C PRO A 115 -10.91 -11.61 21.29
N VAL A 116 -11.44 -10.47 20.87
CA VAL A 116 -12.66 -9.86 21.41
C VAL A 116 -13.77 -9.99 20.37
N VAL A 117 -14.95 -10.47 20.78
CA VAL A 117 -16.09 -10.63 19.87
C VAL A 117 -16.51 -9.26 19.33
N GLY A 118 -16.62 -9.16 18.00
CA GLY A 118 -17.01 -7.91 17.32
C GLY A 118 -15.85 -6.94 17.08
N ALA A 119 -14.60 -7.32 17.39
CA ALA A 119 -13.40 -6.57 17.05
C ALA A 119 -12.46 -7.41 16.17
N LEU A 120 -11.59 -6.74 15.45
CA LEU A 120 -10.47 -7.35 14.73
C LEU A 120 -9.44 -7.93 15.71
N PRO A 121 -8.65 -8.93 15.29
CA PRO A 121 -7.47 -9.31 16.04
C PRO A 121 -6.53 -8.10 16.17
N SER A 122 -5.83 -8.01 17.29
CA SER A 122 -4.99 -6.87 17.61
C SER A 122 -3.70 -7.25 18.31
N ILE A 123 -2.72 -6.37 18.23
CA ILE A 123 -1.43 -6.46 18.91
C ILE A 123 -1.26 -5.28 19.87
N THR A 124 -0.50 -5.49 20.93
CA THR A 124 -0.02 -4.42 21.80
C THR A 124 1.49 -4.24 21.59
N LEU A 125 1.94 -3.02 21.31
CA LEU A 125 3.36 -2.72 21.09
C LEU A 125 4.11 -2.57 22.41
N HIS A 126 5.33 -3.09 22.48
CA HIS A 126 6.22 -2.98 23.65
C HIS A 126 7.22 -1.81 23.55
N GLN A 127 7.25 -1.13 22.41
CA GLN A 127 8.16 -0.01 22.18
C GLN A 127 7.63 0.91 21.08
N VAL A 128 8.29 2.06 20.93
CA VAL A 128 8.06 2.96 19.80
C VAL A 128 8.62 2.32 18.53
N ILE A 129 7.79 2.23 17.49
CA ILE A 129 8.21 1.71 16.18
C ILE A 129 8.46 2.90 15.25
N ASN A 130 9.73 3.15 14.96
CA ASN A 130 10.14 4.26 14.10
C ASN A 130 10.03 3.89 12.62
N ILE A 131 8.86 4.13 12.03
CA ILE A 131 8.64 4.06 10.59
C ILE A 131 8.10 5.41 10.09
N PRO A 132 8.44 5.85 8.86
CA PRO A 132 8.04 7.15 8.34
C PRO A 132 6.58 7.14 7.89
N LEU A 133 5.64 7.19 8.84
CA LEU A 133 4.19 7.18 8.57
C LEU A 133 3.76 8.36 7.70
N GLU A 134 4.39 9.52 7.85
CA GLU A 134 4.14 10.70 7.00
C GLU A 134 4.51 10.47 5.52
N GLN A 135 5.25 9.40 5.24
CA GLN A 135 5.62 8.97 3.90
C GLN A 135 4.87 7.70 3.48
N ALA A 136 3.77 7.33 4.12
CA ALA A 136 2.97 6.15 3.77
C ALA A 136 2.56 6.12 2.29
N TRP A 137 2.33 7.29 1.68
CA TRP A 137 2.05 7.45 0.25
C TRP A 137 3.14 6.85 -0.66
N ALA A 138 4.38 6.76 -0.20
CA ALA A 138 5.52 6.28 -0.98
C ALA A 138 5.65 4.74 -0.98
N TRP A 139 4.88 4.04 -0.13
CA TRP A 139 5.01 2.60 0.08
C TRP A 139 3.84 1.78 -0.47
N ALA A 140 2.81 2.44 -0.98
CA ALA A 140 1.71 1.80 -1.70
C ALA A 140 1.83 2.13 -3.18
N HIS A 141 1.70 1.12 -4.05
CA HIS A 141 1.80 1.27 -5.49
C HIS A 141 0.74 0.46 -6.22
N VAL A 142 0.38 0.95 -7.40
CA VAL A 142 -0.27 0.16 -8.45
C VAL A 142 0.82 -0.40 -9.36
N HIS A 143 0.70 -1.67 -9.71
CA HIS A 143 1.53 -2.30 -10.73
C HIS A 143 0.65 -2.67 -11.92
N ILE A 144 1.10 -2.32 -13.12
CA ILE A 144 0.45 -2.69 -14.37
C ILE A 144 1.43 -3.55 -15.17
N ASN A 145 1.02 -4.79 -15.46
CA ASN A 145 1.77 -5.78 -16.24
C ASN A 145 1.66 -5.51 -17.75
N SER A 146 1.80 -4.25 -18.16
CA SER A 146 1.75 -3.81 -19.56
C SER A 146 2.40 -2.45 -19.71
N THR A 147 2.74 -2.10 -20.95
CA THR A 147 3.21 -0.75 -21.30
C THR A 147 2.00 0.15 -21.55
N LEU A 148 1.92 1.26 -20.81
CA LEU A 148 1.03 2.37 -21.14
C LEU A 148 1.68 3.24 -22.23
N ASN A 149 0.94 3.75 -23.20
CA ASN A 149 1.47 4.69 -24.18
C ASN A 149 1.55 6.12 -23.62
N ALA A 150 0.75 6.40 -22.60
CA ALA A 150 0.71 7.68 -21.89
C ALA A 150 1.91 7.92 -20.95
N MET A 151 2.98 7.11 -20.96
CA MET A 151 4.12 7.32 -20.03
C MET A 151 4.84 8.67 -20.18
N ASN A 152 4.62 9.40 -21.29
CA ASN A 152 5.24 10.70 -21.57
C ASN A 152 4.28 11.89 -21.39
N THR A 153 3.11 11.71 -20.77
CA THR A 153 2.17 12.81 -20.51
C THR A 153 1.86 12.93 -19.03
N ASP A 154 1.79 14.16 -18.52
CA ASP A 154 1.33 14.45 -17.15
C ASP A 154 -0.21 14.59 -17.07
N ASN A 155 -0.93 14.26 -18.15
CA ASN A 155 -2.39 14.38 -18.19
C ASN A 155 -3.06 13.16 -17.54
N ALA A 156 -3.52 13.35 -16.29
CA ALA A 156 -4.20 12.33 -15.51
C ALA A 156 -5.44 11.72 -16.19
N ASP A 157 -6.21 12.50 -16.96
CA ASP A 157 -7.41 11.99 -17.63
C ASP A 157 -7.06 11.00 -18.75
N ILE A 158 -5.95 11.24 -19.46
CA ILE A 158 -5.46 10.35 -20.52
C ILE A 158 -4.93 9.05 -19.91
N ILE A 159 -4.14 9.16 -18.84
CA ILE A 159 -3.58 8.00 -18.12
C ILE A 159 -4.73 7.15 -17.55
N SER A 160 -5.69 7.78 -16.85
CA SER A 160 -6.84 7.08 -16.27
C SER A 160 -7.64 6.34 -17.34
N LYS A 161 -7.91 6.99 -18.48
CA LYS A 161 -8.62 6.35 -19.58
C LYS A 161 -7.88 5.15 -20.14
N GLU A 162 -6.56 5.23 -20.32
CA GLU A 162 -5.77 4.12 -20.85
C GLU A 162 -5.73 2.94 -19.86
N VAL A 163 -5.61 3.24 -18.56
CA VAL A 163 -5.71 2.22 -17.51
C VAL A 163 -7.09 1.55 -17.53
N ASP A 164 -8.18 2.33 -17.61
CA ASP A 164 -9.54 1.80 -17.71
C ASP A 164 -9.72 0.91 -18.94
N ASP A 165 -9.27 1.36 -20.12
CA ASP A 165 -9.36 0.60 -21.36
C ASP A 165 -8.59 -0.73 -21.26
N LEU A 166 -7.42 -0.73 -20.59
CA LEU A 166 -6.62 -1.93 -20.34
C LEU A 166 -7.31 -2.90 -19.37
N LEU A 167 -7.85 -2.41 -18.25
CA LEU A 167 -8.55 -3.24 -17.26
C LEU A 167 -9.84 -3.84 -17.82
N ASN A 168 -10.53 -3.11 -18.71
CA ASN A 168 -11.71 -3.63 -19.42
C ASN A 168 -11.37 -4.77 -20.38
N ILE A 169 -10.14 -4.83 -20.91
CA ILE A 169 -9.67 -5.94 -21.76
C ILE A 169 -9.30 -7.14 -20.89
N ASN A 170 -8.49 -6.92 -19.85
CA ASN A 170 -8.10 -7.96 -18.91
C ASN A 170 -7.79 -7.36 -17.52
N PRO A 171 -8.62 -7.63 -16.50
CA PRO A 171 -8.41 -7.10 -15.14
C PRO A 171 -7.16 -7.68 -14.47
N ASP A 172 -6.67 -8.85 -14.89
CA ASP A 172 -5.47 -9.49 -14.30
C ASP A 172 -4.16 -8.76 -14.66
N LEU A 173 -4.23 -7.70 -15.48
CA LEU A 173 -3.09 -6.91 -15.88
C LEU A 173 -2.71 -5.83 -14.87
N ALA A 174 -3.51 -5.56 -13.84
CA ALA A 174 -3.10 -4.69 -12.75
C ALA A 174 -3.35 -5.32 -11.39
N TYR A 175 -2.60 -4.83 -10.41
CA TYR A 175 -2.75 -5.19 -9.02
C TYR A 175 -2.15 -4.07 -8.16
N SER A 176 -2.38 -4.09 -6.86
CA SER A 176 -1.74 -3.17 -5.92
C SER A 176 -0.79 -3.88 -4.97
N ARG A 177 0.17 -3.12 -4.44
CA ARG A 177 1.13 -3.63 -3.47
C ARG A 177 1.40 -2.57 -2.39
N ILE A 178 1.54 -3.04 -1.15
CA ILE A 178 2.01 -2.23 -0.02
C ILE A 178 3.32 -2.85 0.48
N TRP A 179 4.36 -2.03 0.57
CA TRP A 179 5.66 -2.39 1.13
C TRP A 179 5.77 -1.93 2.59
N SER A 180 6.60 -2.62 3.36
CA SER A 180 7.03 -2.13 4.66
C SER A 180 8.37 -1.40 4.53
N PRO A 181 8.51 -0.18 5.09
CA PRO A 181 9.79 0.54 5.13
C PRO A 181 10.80 -0.07 6.13
N ARG A 182 10.43 -1.16 6.81
CA ARG A 182 11.24 -1.75 7.87
C ARG A 182 12.51 -2.35 7.29
N HIS A 183 13.66 -1.82 7.70
CA HIS A 183 14.94 -2.49 7.50
C HIS A 183 15.02 -3.74 8.37
N LEU A 184 15.37 -4.88 7.76
CA LEU A 184 15.40 -6.15 8.45
C LEU A 184 16.82 -6.47 8.94
N GLU A 185 16.88 -7.07 10.12
CA GLU A 185 18.09 -7.70 10.66
C GLU A 185 18.19 -9.15 10.18
N SER A 186 19.41 -9.65 9.98
CA SER A 186 19.68 -11.06 9.69
C SER A 186 19.27 -11.99 10.84
N ASN A 187 19.01 -13.26 10.53
CA ASN A 187 18.72 -14.32 11.51
C ASN A 187 17.62 -13.95 12.52
N THR A 188 16.63 -13.18 12.07
CA THR A 188 15.60 -12.61 12.94
C THR A 188 14.22 -13.03 12.45
N LYS A 189 13.36 -13.40 13.39
CA LYS A 189 11.96 -13.73 13.12
C LYS A 189 11.11 -12.46 13.16
N TYR A 190 10.29 -12.29 12.13
CA TYR A 190 9.40 -11.16 11.92
C TYR A 190 7.95 -11.61 11.75
N PHE A 191 7.06 -10.69 12.08
CA PHE A 191 5.63 -10.77 11.86
C PHE A 191 5.20 -9.51 11.12
N ALA A 192 4.46 -9.70 10.04
CA ALA A 192 3.91 -8.63 9.24
C ALA A 192 2.41 -8.52 9.52
N PHE A 193 1.95 -7.29 9.70
CA PHE A 193 0.57 -6.94 10.02
C PHE A 193 0.08 -5.86 9.07
N LEU A 194 -1.01 -6.14 8.37
CA LEU A 194 -1.74 -5.14 7.61
C LEU A 194 -2.67 -4.39 8.56
N VAL A 195 -2.33 -3.14 8.87
CA VAL A 195 -2.99 -2.35 9.93
C VAL A 195 -3.64 -1.09 9.34
N PRO A 196 -4.68 -0.53 9.98
CA PRO A 196 -5.22 0.77 9.60
C PRO A 196 -4.17 1.88 9.70
N TYR A 197 -4.16 2.81 8.75
CA TYR A 197 -3.30 4.00 8.79
C TYR A 197 -3.91 5.14 9.62
N TYR A 198 -5.24 5.29 9.57
CA TYR A 198 -5.97 6.36 10.27
C TYR A 198 -6.56 5.89 11.60
N LYS A 199 -6.68 6.80 12.58
CA LYS A 199 -7.27 6.53 13.90
C LYS A 199 -8.72 6.05 13.85
N SER A 200 -9.53 6.54 12.91
CA SER A 200 -10.91 6.05 12.72
C SER A 200 -10.94 4.56 12.37
N GLY A 201 -10.04 4.10 11.49
CA GLY A 201 -9.90 2.68 11.17
C GLY A 201 -9.39 1.87 12.36
N GLN A 202 -8.46 2.43 13.15
CA GLN A 202 -8.01 1.81 14.40
C GLN A 202 -9.17 1.62 15.38
N ASN A 203 -9.98 2.66 15.62
CA ASN A 203 -11.12 2.59 16.52
C ASN A 203 -12.18 1.57 16.04
N ALA A 204 -12.52 1.61 14.75
CA ALA A 204 -13.45 0.66 14.15
C ALA A 204 -12.96 -0.79 14.31
N GLY A 205 -11.68 -1.04 14.03
CA GLY A 205 -11.06 -2.35 14.21
C GLY A 205 -11.06 -2.83 15.66
N LEU A 206 -11.01 -1.92 16.64
CA LEU A 206 -11.09 -2.25 18.07
C LEU A 206 -12.54 -2.37 18.58
N GLY A 207 -13.54 -2.24 17.71
CA GLY A 207 -14.96 -2.27 18.10
C GLY A 207 -15.41 -1.02 18.87
N VAL A 208 -14.62 0.06 18.83
CA VAL A 208 -14.99 1.35 19.41
C VAL A 208 -15.91 2.05 18.42
N VAL A 209 -17.19 2.15 18.78
CA VAL A 209 -18.18 2.86 17.98
C VAL A 209 -18.01 4.36 18.20
N ASP A 210 -17.55 5.08 17.18
CA ASP A 210 -17.62 6.53 17.18
C ASP A 210 -19.10 6.95 17.09
N PRO A 211 -19.65 7.71 18.05
CA PRO A 211 -21.00 8.23 17.93
C PRO A 211 -21.08 9.06 16.65
N TYR A 212 -21.91 8.60 15.70
CA TYR A 212 -22.22 9.25 14.43
C TYR A 212 -22.66 10.70 14.66
N ASP A 213 -21.71 11.63 14.73
CA ASP A 213 -22.01 13.05 14.76
C ASP A 213 -21.16 13.82 13.76
N GLY A 214 -20.80 13.16 12.65
CA GLY A 214 -20.58 13.69 11.28
C GLY A 214 -19.72 14.94 11.05
N ILE A 215 -19.13 15.53 12.09
CA ILE A 215 -18.69 16.93 12.10
C ILE A 215 -17.26 17.07 12.65
N LEU A 216 -16.70 16.11 13.40
CA LEU A 216 -15.47 16.38 14.18
C LEU A 216 -14.41 15.26 14.28
N SER A 217 -14.49 14.15 13.54
CA SER A 217 -13.34 13.23 13.52
C SER A 217 -12.27 13.76 12.55
N MET A 218 -11.22 14.34 13.12
CA MET A 218 -10.06 14.87 12.40
C MET A 218 -9.30 13.73 11.75
N LEU A 219 -8.88 13.96 10.51
CA LEU A 219 -8.05 13.02 9.76
C LEU A 219 -6.65 12.90 10.38
N GLU A 220 -6.51 11.94 11.29
CA GLU A 220 -5.28 11.72 12.04
C GLU A 220 -4.69 10.34 11.75
N PRO A 221 -3.39 10.26 11.36
CA PRO A 221 -2.71 8.99 11.30
C PRO A 221 -2.54 8.39 12.70
N ILE A 222 -2.39 7.07 12.77
CA ILE A 222 -2.10 6.37 14.01
C ILE A 222 -0.71 6.75 14.55
N THR A 223 -0.49 6.47 15.83
CA THR A 223 0.81 6.61 16.49
C THR A 223 1.31 5.25 16.96
N LEU A 224 2.55 4.90 16.63
CA LEU A 224 3.16 3.62 16.97
C LEU A 224 4.09 3.76 18.18
N ILE A 225 3.49 3.86 19.37
CA ILE A 225 4.22 4.04 20.64
C ILE A 225 3.97 2.86 21.59
N ASN A 226 4.79 2.76 22.63
CA ASN A 226 4.65 1.72 23.65
C ASN A 226 3.24 1.68 24.27
N ASP A 227 2.77 0.48 24.63
CA ASP A 227 1.48 0.20 25.26
C ASP A 227 0.25 0.62 24.44
N THR A 228 0.40 0.81 23.12
CA THR A 228 -0.73 1.07 22.22
C THR A 228 -1.22 -0.19 21.52
N ILE A 229 -2.54 -0.28 21.37
CA ILE A 229 -3.23 -1.42 20.75
C ILE A 229 -3.52 -1.11 19.28
N HIS A 230 -3.14 -2.02 18.38
CA HIS A 230 -3.35 -1.88 16.94
C HIS A 230 -4.10 -3.08 16.39
N PRO A 231 -5.31 -2.91 15.83
CA PRO A 231 -6.00 -3.97 15.12
C PRO A 231 -5.33 -4.21 13.76
N PHE A 232 -5.47 -5.42 13.24
CA PHE A 232 -4.95 -5.77 11.92
C PHE A 232 -5.98 -6.57 11.10
N TYR A 233 -5.93 -6.38 9.78
CA TYR A 233 -6.79 -7.05 8.80
C TYR A 233 -6.20 -8.38 8.34
N TYR A 234 -4.87 -8.49 8.31
CA TYR A 234 -4.15 -9.65 7.81
C TYR A 234 -2.79 -9.76 8.51
N SER A 235 -2.28 -10.97 8.69
CA SER A 235 -0.96 -11.18 9.26
C SER A 235 -0.26 -12.44 8.72
N TRP A 236 1.06 -12.40 8.63
CA TRP A 236 1.89 -13.58 8.37
C TRP A 236 3.24 -13.45 9.09
N SER A 237 4.01 -14.53 9.12
CA SER A 237 5.34 -14.54 9.74
C SER A 237 6.41 -15.01 8.76
N PHE A 238 7.64 -14.61 9.00
CA PHE A 238 8.81 -15.06 8.25
C PHE A 238 10.07 -14.88 9.10
N ALA A 239 11.19 -15.44 8.68
CA ALA A 239 12.49 -15.14 9.24
C ALA A 239 13.49 -14.85 8.13
N THR A 240 14.51 -14.07 8.50
CA THR A 240 15.61 -13.70 7.62
C THR A 240 16.82 -14.60 7.85
N SER A 241 17.71 -14.67 6.85
CA SER A 241 19.00 -15.35 6.98
C SER A 241 20.18 -14.39 6.76
N GLU A 242 21.40 -14.91 6.79
CA GLU A 242 22.59 -14.15 6.40
C GLU A 242 22.80 -14.06 4.88
N GLY A 243 22.02 -14.80 4.10
CA GLY A 243 22.10 -14.83 2.64
C GLY A 243 21.74 -13.47 2.06
N ASP A 244 22.73 -12.80 1.50
CA ASP A 244 22.57 -11.55 0.75
C ASP A 244 23.47 -11.67 -0.48
N PHE A 245 22.88 -11.57 -1.66
CA PHE A 245 23.62 -11.58 -2.92
C PHE A 245 24.74 -10.55 -2.93
N GLU A 246 24.54 -9.36 -2.36
CA GLU A 246 25.57 -8.33 -2.29
C GLU A 246 26.79 -8.82 -1.48
N LYS A 247 26.56 -9.45 -0.32
CA LYS A 247 27.65 -10.05 0.48
C LYS A 247 28.38 -11.14 -0.29
N LEU A 248 27.67 -11.98 -1.04
CA LEU A 248 28.29 -13.04 -1.86
C LEU A 248 29.07 -12.45 -3.04
N ALA A 249 28.52 -11.46 -3.75
CA ALA A 249 29.19 -10.76 -4.83
C ALA A 249 30.46 -10.03 -4.34
N ARG A 250 30.42 -9.41 -3.15
CA ARG A 250 31.61 -8.79 -2.52
C ARG A 250 32.68 -9.80 -2.10
N ARG A 251 32.30 -11.05 -1.82
CA ARG A 251 33.24 -12.13 -1.47
C ARG A 251 33.86 -12.82 -2.69
N LEU A 252 33.38 -12.51 -3.90
CA LEU A 252 33.92 -13.09 -5.13
C LEU A 252 35.37 -12.64 -5.32
N GLN A 253 36.32 -13.56 -5.10
CA GLN A 253 37.72 -13.33 -5.39
C GLN A 253 38.04 -13.90 -6.77
N VAL A 254 38.72 -13.11 -7.60
CA VAL A 254 39.29 -13.63 -8.85
C VAL A 254 40.41 -14.59 -8.47
N LEU A 255 40.27 -15.86 -8.83
CA LEU A 255 41.38 -16.80 -8.80
C LEU A 255 42.18 -16.63 -10.11
N PRO A 256 43.45 -16.19 -10.07
CA PRO A 256 44.27 -16.15 -11.27
C PRO A 256 44.57 -17.58 -11.71
N GLY A 257 43.97 -18.02 -12.83
CA GLY A 257 44.45 -19.19 -13.56
C GLY A 257 45.70 -18.82 -14.36
N GLU A 258 46.63 -19.77 -14.55
CA GLU A 258 47.94 -19.53 -15.20
C GLU A 258 47.88 -18.89 -16.60
N ASN A 259 46.70 -18.79 -17.23
CA ASN A 259 46.49 -18.16 -18.54
C ASN A 259 45.29 -17.19 -18.62
N LEU A 260 44.75 -16.73 -17.49
CA LEU A 260 43.65 -15.75 -17.48
C LEU A 260 44.21 -14.32 -17.36
N LYS A 261 44.28 -13.60 -18.49
CA LYS A 261 44.47 -12.14 -18.46
C LYS A 261 43.21 -11.52 -17.88
N LEU A 262 43.34 -10.84 -16.75
CA LEU A 262 42.29 -9.97 -16.22
C LEU A 262 42.05 -8.83 -17.22
N PRO A 263 40.85 -8.67 -17.79
CA PRO A 263 40.52 -7.46 -18.52
C PRO A 263 40.58 -6.30 -17.52
N SER A 264 41.25 -5.19 -17.89
CA SER A 264 41.11 -3.95 -17.14
C SER A 264 39.67 -3.48 -17.32
N LEU A 265 38.89 -3.48 -16.24
CA LEU A 265 37.52 -2.95 -16.24
C LEU A 265 37.61 -1.42 -16.12
N ASP A 266 37.46 -0.72 -17.23
CA ASP A 266 37.31 0.73 -17.25
C ASP A 266 35.85 1.07 -16.91
N ILE A 267 35.62 1.66 -15.73
CA ILE A 267 34.28 2.04 -15.27
C ILE A 267 33.66 3.19 -16.10
N SER A 268 34.45 3.80 -16.98
CA SER A 268 33.99 4.80 -17.95
C SER A 268 33.26 4.16 -19.14
N ASP A 269 33.45 2.86 -19.35
CA ASP A 269 32.93 2.12 -20.50
C ASP A 269 32.47 0.71 -20.07
N LEU A 270 31.22 0.64 -19.60
CA LEU A 270 30.57 -0.60 -19.14
C LEU A 270 30.17 -1.55 -20.29
N THR A 271 30.55 -1.27 -21.53
CA THR A 271 30.12 -2.02 -22.73
C THR A 271 30.79 -3.38 -22.89
N VAL A 272 31.83 -3.70 -22.10
CA VAL A 272 32.50 -5.00 -22.17
C VAL A 272 31.63 -6.08 -21.53
N GLY A 273 30.65 -6.56 -22.29
CA GLY A 273 29.75 -7.67 -21.93
C GLY A 273 28.26 -7.36 -21.99
N LEU A 274 27.87 -6.12 -22.27
CA LEU A 274 26.47 -5.72 -22.44
C LEU A 274 26.33 -4.90 -23.72
N ASN A 275 25.71 -5.51 -24.73
CA ASN A 275 25.17 -4.78 -25.87
C ASN A 275 24.00 -3.93 -25.34
N GLU A 276 23.78 -2.75 -25.91
CA GLU A 276 22.76 -1.76 -25.52
C GLU A 276 21.30 -2.30 -25.54
N ASN A 277 21.10 -3.56 -25.93
CA ASN A 277 19.82 -4.27 -25.97
C ASN A 277 19.74 -5.51 -25.04
N GLY A 278 20.67 -5.68 -24.09
CA GLY A 278 20.54 -6.69 -23.02
C GLY A 278 20.48 -8.15 -23.47
N SER A 279 20.96 -8.48 -24.67
CA SER A 279 21.12 -9.88 -25.11
C SER A 279 22.55 -10.36 -24.90
N LEU A 280 22.68 -11.58 -24.36
CA LEU A 280 23.97 -12.27 -24.27
C LEU A 280 24.55 -12.43 -25.66
N ALA A 281 25.76 -11.90 -25.88
CA ALA A 281 26.54 -12.20 -27.06
C ALA A 281 26.94 -13.69 -27.02
N GLY A 282 26.14 -14.55 -27.65
CA GLY A 282 26.61 -15.85 -28.11
C GLY A 282 27.61 -15.62 -29.26
N ASP A 283 28.77 -16.24 -29.23
CA ASP A 283 29.01 -17.64 -29.57
C ASP A 283 30.53 -17.89 -29.69
N ARG A 284 30.97 -19.09 -29.29
CA ARG A 284 32.23 -19.81 -29.60
C ARG A 284 33.59 -19.24 -29.17
#